data_AF-A0A6A4HQY1-F1
#
_entry.id   AF-A0A6A4HQY1-F1
#
_cell.length_a   1.000
_cell.length_b   1.000
_cell.length_c   1.000
_cell.angle_alpha   90.00
_cell.angle_beta   90.00
_cell.angle_gamma   90.00
#
_symmetry.space_group_name_H-M   'P 1'
#
loop_
_entity.id
_entity.type
_entity.pdbx_description
1 polymer ?
#
loop_
_entity_poly.entity_id
_entity_poly.type
_entity_poly.pdbx_seq_one_letter_code
_entity_poly.pdbx_strand_id
1 'polypeptide(L)'
;LCIQCYGPLCKNTMPRLALNNNMYRGELPPDLQDITWIEEMACALYRTTAHVARIYGSSAETDPLQLKGNTCAHPMNIFHNATTLPWAPTDLNNLITIVFVGPRKLRREDLHKLTPYVVRKPKIAALLNYLRAHDKLYAGLPPLDQNILDLYPEDGVLPGLEDRIIYD
;
A
#
# COMPACT_ATOMS: atom_id res chain seq x y z
N LEU A 1 -11.90 8.08 -26.12
CA LEU A 1 -10.48 8.15 -25.71
C LEU A 1 -10.39 9.07 -24.50
N CYS A 2 -9.77 8.66 -23.39
CA CYS A 2 -9.81 9.43 -22.13
C CYS A 2 -8.97 10.73 -22.21
N ILE A 3 -9.26 11.75 -21.39
CA ILE A 3 -8.50 13.03 -21.43
C ILE A 3 -7.03 12.85 -21.07
N GLN A 4 -6.73 11.95 -20.13
CA GLN A 4 -5.35 11.60 -19.73
C GLN A 4 -4.59 10.84 -20.83
N CYS A 5 -5.33 10.18 -21.73
CA CYS A 5 -4.81 9.41 -22.84
C CYS A 5 -4.56 10.30 -24.07
N TYR A 6 -5.44 11.28 -24.29
CA TYR A 6 -5.45 12.14 -25.46
C TYR A 6 -4.18 13.00 -25.57
N GLY A 7 -3.78 13.69 -24.49
CA GLY A 7 -2.61 14.57 -24.50
C GLY A 7 -1.29 13.87 -24.91
N PRO A 8 -0.91 12.75 -24.27
CA PRO A 8 0.27 11.97 -24.66
C PRO A 8 0.18 11.43 -26.09
N LEU A 9 -0.99 10.92 -26.50
CA LEU A 9 -1.18 10.36 -27.84
C LEU A 9 -1.08 11.43 -28.94
N CYS A 10 -1.56 12.65 -28.71
CA CYS A 10 -1.36 13.78 -29.62
C CYS A 10 0.13 14.15 -29.78
N LYS A 11 0.96 13.84 -28.79
CA LYS A 11 2.42 14.02 -28.83
C LYS A 11 3.17 12.76 -29.30
N ASN A 12 2.45 11.75 -29.80
CA ASN A 12 3.01 10.46 -30.19
C ASN A 12 3.77 9.75 -29.06
N THR A 13 3.36 9.97 -27.82
CA THR A 13 3.94 9.37 -26.61
C THR A 13 2.94 8.42 -25.95
N MET A 14 3.42 7.31 -25.38
CA MET A 14 2.57 6.33 -24.71
C MET A 14 1.96 6.94 -23.44
N PRO A 15 0.63 6.96 -23.27
CA PRO A 15 0.03 7.42 -22.03
C PRO A 15 0.51 6.58 -20.84
N ARG A 16 0.84 7.25 -19.74
CA ARG A 16 1.41 6.62 -18.54
C ARG A 16 0.57 5.44 -18.02
N LEU A 17 -0.76 5.57 -18.04
CA LEU A 17 -1.71 4.56 -17.55
C LEU A 17 -2.41 3.81 -18.69
N ALA A 18 -1.79 3.75 -19.88
CA ALA A 18 -2.36 3.01 -20.99
C ALA A 18 -2.39 1.51 -20.67
N LEU A 19 -3.44 0.83 -21.14
CA LEU A 19 -3.53 -0.63 -21.11
C LEU A 19 -2.31 -1.26 -21.83
N ASN A 20 -1.89 -0.67 -22.95
CA ASN A 20 -0.72 -1.10 -23.72
C ASN A 20 0.62 -0.90 -22.98
N ASN A 21 0.62 -0.14 -21.87
CA ASN A 21 1.78 -0.01 -20.98
C ASN A 21 1.70 -0.95 -19.77
N ASN A 22 0.67 -1.81 -19.67
CA ASN A 22 0.38 -2.66 -18.51
C ASN A 22 0.27 -1.89 -17.18
N MET A 23 -0.02 -0.59 -17.25
CA MET A 23 -0.09 0.33 -16.10
C MET A 23 -1.52 0.83 -15.86
N TYR A 24 -2.51 0.25 -16.55
CA TYR A 24 -3.91 0.56 -16.31
C TYR A 24 -4.34 0.02 -14.95
N ARG A 25 -4.66 0.92 -14.03
CA ARG A 25 -5.40 0.60 -12.82
C ARG A 25 -6.89 0.72 -13.18
N GLY A 26 -7.63 -0.38 -13.08
CA GLY A 26 -9.08 -0.35 -13.17
C GLY A 26 -9.69 0.51 -12.06
N GLU A 27 -11.00 0.75 -12.14
CA GLU A 27 -11.72 1.48 -11.10
C GLU A 27 -12.21 0.51 -10.03
N LEU A 28 -11.90 0.81 -8.77
CA LEU A 28 -12.47 0.13 -7.62
C LEU A 28 -13.90 0.65 -7.34
N PRO A 29 -14.78 -0.17 -6.74
CA PRO A 29 -16.11 0.28 -6.34
C PRO A 29 -16.00 1.46 -5.35
N PRO A 30 -17.04 2.33 -5.26
CA PRO A 30 -17.00 3.54 -4.46
C PRO A 30 -16.48 3.34 -3.03
N ASP A 31 -16.88 2.25 -2.39
CA ASP A 31 -16.49 1.90 -1.02
C ASP A 31 -15.03 1.44 -0.86
N LEU A 32 -14.27 1.30 -1.95
CA LEU A 32 -12.85 0.91 -1.95
C LEU A 32 -11.96 1.97 -2.63
N GLN A 33 -12.50 3.12 -3.03
CA GLN A 33 -11.71 4.18 -3.69
C GLN A 33 -10.74 4.89 -2.74
N ASP A 34 -11.00 4.85 -1.44
CA ASP A 34 -10.18 5.42 -0.38
C ASP A 34 -9.21 4.41 0.24
N ILE A 35 -8.95 3.29 -0.44
CA ILE A 35 -8.04 2.25 0.07
C ILE A 35 -6.63 2.81 0.24
N THR A 36 -6.01 2.50 1.37
CA THR A 36 -4.63 2.94 1.64
C THR A 36 -3.63 2.07 0.90
N TRP A 37 -2.43 2.60 0.70
CA TRP A 37 -1.36 1.85 0.05
C TRP A 37 -1.06 0.53 0.78
N ILE A 38 -1.03 0.55 2.11
CA ILE A 38 -0.75 -0.64 2.90
C ILE A 38 -1.88 -1.68 2.83
N GLU A 39 -3.14 -1.26 2.72
CA GLU A 39 -4.29 -2.15 2.51
C GLU A 39 -4.22 -2.83 1.13
N GLU A 40 -3.82 -2.10 0.08
CA GLU A 40 -3.53 -2.69 -1.24
C GLU A 40 -2.41 -3.75 -1.13
N MET A 41 -1.33 -3.44 -0.39
CA MET A 41 -0.20 -4.36 -0.20
C MET A 41 -0.55 -5.61 0.60
N ALA A 42 -1.46 -5.50 1.57
CA ALA A 42 -1.99 -6.66 2.31
C ALA A 42 -2.70 -7.66 1.39
N CYS A 43 -3.24 -7.18 0.26
CA CYS A 43 -3.99 -7.98 -0.70
C CYS A 43 -3.18 -8.35 -1.96
N ALA A 44 -1.97 -7.82 -2.14
CA ALA A 44 -1.23 -7.96 -3.39
C ALA A 44 -0.68 -9.38 -3.60
N LEU A 45 -0.94 -9.97 -4.77
CA LEU A 45 -0.33 -11.24 -5.21
C LEU A 45 1.17 -11.14 -5.47
N TYR A 46 1.59 -10.01 -6.06
CA TYR A 46 2.98 -9.74 -6.40
C TYR A 46 3.49 -8.59 -5.55
N ARG A 47 4.68 -8.72 -4.98
CA ARG A 47 5.25 -7.72 -4.07
C ARG A 47 6.58 -7.16 -4.57
N THR A 48 6.75 -5.90 -4.23
CA THR A 48 8.01 -5.15 -4.26
C THR A 48 8.95 -5.69 -3.16
N THR A 49 10.26 -5.60 -3.34
CA THR A 49 11.27 -6.10 -2.38
C THR A 49 11.47 -5.18 -1.19
N ALA A 50 11.41 -3.87 -1.41
CA ALA A 50 11.58 -2.88 -0.35
C ALA A 50 10.88 -1.55 -0.70
N HIS A 51 10.29 -0.92 0.31
CA HIS A 51 9.68 0.40 0.28
C HIS A 51 10.36 1.28 1.34
N VAL A 52 11.14 2.27 0.88
CA VAL A 52 11.86 3.19 1.77
C VAL A 52 11.20 4.56 1.70
N ALA A 53 10.54 4.96 2.77
CA ALA A 53 9.91 6.26 2.86
C ALA A 53 10.71 7.18 3.77
N ARG A 54 11.13 8.35 3.27
CA ARG A 54 11.74 9.39 4.08
C ARG A 54 10.65 10.40 4.51
N ILE A 55 10.49 10.57 5.80
CA ILE A 55 9.54 11.49 6.41
C ILE A 55 10.31 12.67 6.96
N TYR A 56 9.91 13.88 6.61
CA TYR A 56 10.50 15.10 7.14
C TYR A 56 9.54 15.72 8.16
N GLY A 57 10.00 15.83 9.40
CA GLY A 57 9.34 16.58 10.46
C GLY A 57 9.95 17.98 10.60
N SER A 58 9.10 19.01 10.66
CA SER A 58 9.52 20.37 11.00
C SER A 58 9.28 20.65 12.49
N SER A 59 10.06 21.58 13.06
CA SER A 59 9.84 22.12 14.40
C SER A 59 8.70 23.14 14.47
N ALA A 60 8.32 23.75 13.35
CA ALA A 60 7.23 24.71 13.29
C ALA A 60 5.88 23.98 13.20
N GLU A 61 4.93 24.28 14.09
CA GLU A 61 3.58 23.68 14.06
C GLU A 61 2.81 23.98 12.77
N THR A 62 3.23 25.02 12.04
CA THR A 62 2.63 25.45 10.78
C THR A 62 3.11 24.66 9.56
N ASP A 63 4.21 23.92 9.67
CA ASP A 63 4.77 23.17 8.56
C ASP A 63 4.14 21.77 8.47
N PRO A 64 3.52 21.41 7.33
CA PRO A 64 2.95 20.08 7.17
C PRO A 64 4.06 19.02 7.13
N LEU A 65 3.79 17.86 7.72
CA LEU A 65 4.66 16.69 7.61
C LEU A 65 4.81 16.31 6.14
N GLN A 66 6.04 16.34 5.61
CA GLN A 66 6.30 15.98 4.22
C GLN A 66 6.83 14.56 4.12
N LEU A 67 6.12 13.71 3.36
CA LEU A 67 6.54 12.35 3.03
C LEU A 67 7.20 12.34 1.63
N LYS A 68 8.45 11.90 1.55
CA LYS A 68 9.17 11.64 0.29
C LYS A 68 9.72 10.22 0.32
N GLY A 69 9.18 9.31 -0.48
CA GLY A 69 9.63 7.92 -0.52
C GLY A 69 10.22 7.51 -1.86
N ASN A 70 11.12 6.52 -1.82
CA ASN A 70 11.58 5.76 -2.97
C ASN A 70 11.10 4.31 -2.81
N THR A 71 10.50 3.77 -3.87
CA THR A 71 10.03 2.38 -3.91
C THR A 71 10.91 1.57 -4.86
N CYS A 72 11.51 0.49 -4.37
CA CYS A 72 12.36 -0.40 -5.17
C CYS A 72 11.68 -1.76 -5.35
N ALA A 73 11.06 -1.96 -6.52
CA ALA A 73 10.38 -3.21 -6.85
C ALA A 73 11.32 -4.13 -7.65
N HIS A 74 11.71 -5.28 -7.08
CA HIS A 74 12.26 -6.39 -7.85
C HIS A 74 11.20 -7.48 -7.94
N PRO A 75 11.02 -8.10 -9.12
CA PRO A 75 10.09 -9.20 -9.28
C PRO A 75 10.53 -10.37 -8.40
N MET A 76 9.79 -10.63 -7.33
CA MET A 76 9.90 -11.89 -6.60
C MET A 76 8.81 -12.83 -7.10
N ASN A 77 9.20 -14.04 -7.49
CA ASN A 77 8.27 -15.09 -7.86
C ASN A 77 7.71 -15.74 -6.57
N ILE A 78 6.99 -14.95 -5.76
CA ILE A 78 6.42 -15.39 -4.46
C ILE A 78 5.19 -16.27 -4.67
N PHE A 79 4.77 -16.50 -5.93
CA PHE A 79 3.68 -17.42 -6.26
C PHE A 79 3.88 -18.82 -5.67
N HIS A 80 5.13 -19.24 -5.42
CA HIS A 80 5.38 -20.52 -4.75
C HIS A 80 5.01 -20.53 -3.26
N ASN A 81 4.93 -19.37 -2.59
CA ASN A 81 4.72 -19.24 -1.14
C ASN A 81 3.43 -18.51 -0.73
N ALA A 82 2.74 -17.80 -1.64
CA ALA A 82 1.47 -17.13 -1.33
C ALA A 82 0.32 -18.15 -1.34
N THR A 83 0.31 -19.07 -0.37
CA THR A 83 -0.78 -20.04 -0.21
C THR A 83 -2.02 -19.42 0.43
N THR A 84 -1.90 -18.23 1.05
CA THR A 84 -2.96 -17.62 1.86
C THR A 84 -2.86 -16.09 1.82
N LEU A 85 -4.00 -15.42 1.67
CA LEU A 85 -4.18 -13.97 1.78
C LEU A 85 -5.29 -13.69 2.83
N PRO A 86 -5.28 -12.52 3.51
CA PRO A 86 -4.31 -11.43 3.39
C PRO A 86 -2.92 -11.80 3.91
N TRP A 87 -1.93 -11.00 3.57
CA TRP A 87 -0.60 -11.11 4.18
C TRP A 87 -0.63 -10.72 5.66
N ALA A 88 0.29 -11.23 6.48
CA ALA A 88 0.37 -10.82 7.88
C ALA A 88 1.02 -9.42 8.02
N PRO A 89 0.67 -8.65 9.07
CA PRO A 89 1.33 -7.37 9.35
C PRO A 89 2.85 -7.47 9.45
N THR A 90 3.37 -8.56 10.02
CA THR A 90 4.81 -8.86 10.10
C THR A 90 5.47 -8.97 8.74
N ASP A 91 4.81 -9.61 7.77
CA ASP A 91 5.31 -9.72 6.39
C ASP A 91 5.37 -8.36 5.71
N LEU A 92 4.36 -7.52 5.96
CA LEU A 92 4.32 -6.16 5.41
C LEU A 92 5.43 -5.28 6.02
N ASN A 93 5.67 -5.39 7.33
CA ASN A 93 6.74 -4.66 8.01
C ASN A 93 8.13 -5.01 7.46
N ASN A 94 8.36 -6.24 7.01
CA ASN A 94 9.64 -6.63 6.39
C ASN A 94 9.92 -5.87 5.07
N LEU A 95 8.88 -5.33 4.44
CA LEU A 95 8.99 -4.57 3.20
C LEU A 95 9.18 -3.07 3.44
N ILE A 96 8.89 -2.59 4.65
CA ILE A 96 8.78 -1.17 4.95
C ILE A 96 9.99 -0.72 5.76
N THR A 97 10.61 0.37 5.32
CA THR A 97 11.58 1.12 6.10
C THR A 97 11.18 2.58 6.05
N ILE A 98 11.04 3.19 7.22
CA ILE A 98 10.70 4.60 7.34
C ILE A 98 11.92 5.32 7.91
N VAL A 99 12.47 6.29 7.17
CA VAL A 99 13.54 7.17 7.65
C VAL A 99 12.91 8.48 8.06
N PHE A 100 12.80 8.73 9.35
CA PHE A 100 12.31 9.99 9.88
C PHE A 100 13.47 10.98 10.10
N VAL A 101 13.41 12.12 9.43
CA VAL A 101 14.36 13.23 9.55
C VAL A 101 13.67 14.37 10.28
N GLY A 102 14.11 14.71 11.48
CA GLY A 102 13.51 15.83 12.21
C GLY A 102 14.05 16.04 13.62
N PRO A 103 13.74 17.20 14.23
CA PRO A 103 14.34 17.62 15.50
C PRO A 103 13.81 16.85 16.73
N ARG A 104 12.73 16.08 16.58
CA ARG A 104 12.10 15.28 17.65
C ARG A 104 11.68 13.92 17.14
N LYS A 105 11.60 12.92 18.01
CA LYS A 105 10.98 11.63 17.68
C LYS A 105 9.47 11.81 17.42
N LEU A 106 8.94 10.97 16.54
CA LEU A 106 7.50 10.85 16.28
C LEU A 106 6.81 10.34 17.55
N ARG A 107 5.71 10.99 17.93
CA ARG A 107 4.82 10.49 18.98
C ARG A 107 3.89 9.46 18.36
N ARG A 108 3.36 8.54 19.17
CA ARG A 108 2.42 7.50 18.70
C ARG A 108 1.19 8.08 18.01
N GLU A 109 0.69 9.20 18.53
CA GLU A 109 -0.39 9.99 17.94
C GLU A 109 -0.05 10.59 16.56
N ASP A 110 1.23 10.87 16.28
CA ASP A 110 1.65 11.38 14.97
C ASP A 110 1.70 10.26 13.91
N LEU A 111 1.74 8.98 14.30
CA LEU A 111 1.76 7.85 13.36
C LEU A 111 0.44 7.70 12.60
N HIS A 112 -0.68 8.04 13.22
CA HIS A 112 -1.99 8.05 12.57
C HIS A 112 -2.07 9.09 11.44
N LYS A 113 -1.20 10.11 11.46
CA LYS A 113 -1.09 11.09 10.37
C LYS A 113 -0.38 10.52 9.15
N LEU A 114 0.29 9.37 9.28
CA LEU A 114 0.91 8.65 8.18
C LEU A 114 -0.14 7.80 7.47
N THR A 115 -1.12 8.47 6.83
CA THR A 115 -2.28 7.84 6.20
C THR A 115 -1.97 6.67 5.26
N PRO A 116 -0.83 6.60 4.53
CA PRO A 116 -0.51 5.44 3.70
C PRO A 116 -0.27 4.13 4.48
N TYR A 117 -0.03 4.22 5.79
CA TYR A 117 0.25 3.08 6.69
C TYR A 117 -0.88 2.81 7.70
N VAL A 118 -2.00 3.51 7.55
CA VAL A 118 -3.23 3.19 8.28
C VAL A 118 -3.93 2.03 7.58
N VAL A 119 -4.35 1.06 8.37
CA VAL A 119 -5.04 -0.16 7.96
C VAL A 119 -6.42 -0.22 8.61
N ARG A 120 -7.41 -0.65 7.83
CA ARG A 120 -8.77 -0.92 8.29
C ARG A 120 -9.13 -2.35 7.93
N LYS A 121 -9.31 -3.19 8.94
CA LYS A 121 -9.67 -4.62 8.76
C LYS A 121 -10.85 -4.83 7.79
N PRO A 122 -11.95 -4.05 7.87
CA PRO A 122 -13.08 -4.23 6.95
C PRO A 122 -12.72 -3.94 5.48
N LYS A 123 -11.82 -2.99 5.21
CA LYS A 123 -11.40 -2.63 3.85
C LYS A 123 -10.55 -3.72 3.22
N ILE A 124 -9.63 -4.33 3.99
CA ILE A 124 -8.81 -5.47 3.54
C ILE A 124 -9.73 -6.64 3.17
N ALA A 125 -10.70 -6.96 4.03
CA ALA A 125 -11.65 -8.04 3.77
C ALA A 125 -12.51 -7.77 2.52
N ALA A 126 -13.04 -6.55 2.40
CA ALA A 126 -13.84 -6.14 1.26
C ALA A 126 -13.05 -6.17 -0.05
N LEU A 127 -11.80 -5.68 -0.05
CA LEU A 127 -10.94 -5.69 -1.23
C LEU A 127 -10.65 -7.13 -1.68
N LEU A 128 -10.25 -8.03 -0.79
CA LEU A 128 -9.97 -9.42 -1.17
C LEU A 128 -11.21 -10.13 -1.72
N ASN A 129 -12.37 -9.95 -1.10
CA ASN A 129 -13.60 -10.54 -1.61
C ASN A 129 -13.97 -9.98 -2.99
N TYR A 130 -13.80 -8.67 -3.19
CA TYR A 130 -14.00 -8.04 -4.49
C TYR A 130 -13.05 -8.61 -5.55
N LEU A 131 -11.76 -8.71 -5.25
CA LEU A 131 -10.74 -9.24 -6.16
C LEU A 131 -11.00 -10.71 -6.50
N ARG A 132 -11.35 -11.55 -5.53
CA ARG A 132 -11.70 -12.97 -5.78
C ARG A 132 -12.89 -13.13 -6.71
N ALA A 133 -13.87 -12.22 -6.65
CA ALA A 133 -15.06 -12.26 -7.48
C ALA A 133 -14.83 -11.70 -8.90
N HIS A 134 -13.90 -10.76 -9.09
CA HIS A 134 -13.77 -9.99 -10.35
C HIS A 134 -12.43 -10.17 -11.07
N ASP A 135 -11.39 -10.65 -10.39
CA ASP A 135 -10.05 -10.84 -10.96
C ASP A 135 -9.69 -12.33 -11.04
N LYS A 136 -9.48 -12.80 -12.28
CA LYS A 136 -9.07 -14.17 -12.59
C LYS A 136 -7.78 -14.62 -11.88
N LEU A 137 -6.90 -13.68 -11.52
CA LEU A 137 -5.67 -13.98 -10.78
C LEU A 137 -5.96 -14.39 -9.33
N TYR A 138 -7.09 -13.94 -8.77
CA TYR A 138 -7.51 -14.18 -7.39
C TYR A 138 -8.56 -15.29 -7.26
N ALA A 139 -9.19 -15.70 -8.38
CA ALA A 139 -10.29 -16.67 -8.39
C ALA A 139 -9.93 -18.04 -7.77
N GLY A 140 -8.65 -18.45 -7.83
CA GLY A 140 -8.18 -19.72 -7.28
C GLY A 140 -7.73 -19.67 -5.81
N LEU A 141 -7.78 -18.51 -5.16
CA LEU A 141 -7.32 -18.36 -3.77
C LEU A 141 -8.29 -19.02 -2.78
N PRO A 142 -7.77 -19.60 -1.69
CA PRO A 142 -8.60 -20.10 -0.60
C PRO A 142 -9.44 -18.97 0.04
N PRO A 143 -10.43 -19.32 0.87
CA PRO A 143 -11.10 -18.36 1.74
C PRO A 143 -10.10 -17.50 2.53
N LEU A 144 -10.52 -16.28 2.91
CA LEU A 144 -9.69 -15.41 3.73
C LEU A 144 -9.27 -16.12 5.02
N ASP A 145 -7.99 -16.03 5.35
CA ASP A 145 -7.50 -16.50 6.63
C ASP A 145 -7.93 -15.51 7.73
N GLN A 146 -8.96 -15.90 8.49
CA GLN A 146 -9.49 -15.08 9.56
C GLN A 146 -8.47 -14.85 10.68
N ASN A 147 -7.59 -15.81 10.95
CA ASN A 147 -6.57 -15.66 11.99
C ASN A 147 -5.58 -14.55 11.63
N ILE A 148 -5.20 -14.46 10.36
CA ILE A 148 -4.33 -13.37 9.88
C ILE A 148 -5.09 -12.05 9.84
N LEU A 149 -6.35 -12.06 9.39
CA LEU A 149 -7.18 -10.86 9.34
C LEU A 149 -7.38 -10.25 10.73
N ASP A 150 -7.52 -11.07 11.78
CA ASP A 150 -7.67 -10.63 13.16
C ASP A 150 -6.38 -10.05 13.77
N LEU A 151 -5.22 -10.18 13.10
CA LEU A 151 -4.00 -9.46 13.47
C LEU A 151 -4.07 -7.97 13.11
N TYR A 152 -4.99 -7.57 12.24
CA TYR A 152 -5.18 -6.17 11.85
C TYR A 152 -6.16 -5.47 12.81
N PRO A 153 -5.92 -4.19 13.14
CA PRO A 153 -6.88 -3.40 13.89
C PRO A 153 -8.12 -3.06 13.03
N GLU A 154 -9.25 -2.79 13.68
CA GLU A 154 -10.46 -2.33 12.98
C GLU A 154 -10.20 -1.04 12.18
N ASP A 155 -9.51 -0.10 12.80
CA ASP A 155 -8.96 1.12 12.19
C ASP A 155 -7.74 1.55 13.01
N GLY A 156 -6.56 1.60 12.40
CA GLY A 156 -5.35 2.02 13.09
C GLY A 156 -4.08 1.92 12.25
N VAL A 157 -2.95 2.24 12.86
CA VAL A 157 -1.64 2.09 12.21
C VAL A 157 -1.29 0.61 12.09
N LEU A 158 -0.58 0.23 11.02
CA LEU A 158 -0.05 -1.12 10.85
C LEU A 158 0.70 -1.59 12.12
N PRO A 159 0.29 -2.69 12.75
CA PRO A 159 0.96 -3.21 13.94
C PRO A 159 2.44 -3.49 13.66
N GLY A 160 3.35 -3.01 14.51
CA GLY A 160 4.80 -3.19 14.35
C GLY A 160 5.49 -2.17 13.44
N LEU A 161 4.75 -1.18 12.91
CA LEU A 161 5.34 -0.11 12.07
C LEU A 161 6.37 0.74 12.84
N GLU A 162 6.15 0.94 14.14
CA GLU A 162 7.02 1.72 15.02
C GLU A 162 8.47 1.22 14.99
N ASP A 163 8.65 -0.11 14.93
CA ASP A 163 9.97 -0.77 14.89
C ASP A 163 10.68 -0.59 13.54
N ARG A 164 9.98 -0.07 12.53
CA ARG A 164 10.52 0.17 11.17
C ARG A 164 10.95 1.62 10.95
N ILE A 165 10.84 2.46 11.97
CA ILE A 165 11.23 3.87 11.91
C ILE A 165 12.67 4.03 12.37
N ILE A 166 13.53 4.45 11.44
CA ILE A 166 14.91 4.87 11.67
C ILE A 166 14.90 6.38 11.83
N TYR A 167 15.50 6.89 12.90
CA TYR A 167 15.61 8.34 13.16
C TYR A 167 16.98 8.84 12.70
N ASP A 168 16.99 9.90 11.88
CA ASP A 168 18.16 10.60 11.34
C ASP A 168 18.11 12.08 11.73
#